data_AF-A0A8T7J493-F1
#
_entry.id   AF-A0A8T7J493-F1
#
_cell.length_a   1.000
_cell.length_b   1.000
_cell.length_c   1.000
_cell.angle_alpha   90.00
_cell.angle_beta   90.00
_cell.angle_gamma   90.00
#
_symmetry.space_group_name_H-M   'P 1'
#
loop_
_entity.id
_entity.type
_entity.pdbx_description
1 polymer ?
#
loop_
_entity_poly.entity_id
_entity_poly.type
_entity_poly.pdbx_seq_one_letter_code
_entity_poly.pdbx_strand_id
1 'polypeptide(L)'
;MTPAGYWGVIRKGSIMLKNLIVGLVLVIPLFAVAEEKQPEFEISCQDGPKEMVTKVPKLVQSLASVKCTIYGQILTGAEGVLWNYPGGFAPVIIPAQMVRTQPEIVNNEFHFTSVAAKKISQREAAEMYKGFGQGFDEMPKEAPETIEIVATNQKGVTQKVYLFQLVPESMWGFACQPTCKPEMAFMVMKFEQPKS
;
A
#
# COMPACT_ATOMS: atom_id res chain seq x y z
N MET A 1 -73.64 17.57 12.32
CA MET A 1 -74.28 18.73 11.65
C MET A 1 -73.90 18.69 10.18
N THR A 2 -74.80 18.17 9.34
CA THR A 2 -74.84 18.43 7.88
C THR A 2 -75.34 19.88 7.65
N PRO A 3 -75.09 20.55 6.50
CA PRO A 3 -75.42 20.02 5.17
C PRO A 3 -74.54 20.45 3.98
N ALA A 4 -74.82 19.78 2.84
CA ALA A 4 -74.94 20.26 1.45
C ALA A 4 -74.07 21.46 1.00
N GLY A 5 -73.33 21.42 -0.11
CA GLY A 5 -73.66 20.88 -1.43
C GLY A 5 -73.50 22.03 -2.44
N TYR A 6 -73.03 21.77 -3.67
CA TYR A 6 -73.53 22.37 -4.92
C TYR A 6 -72.69 21.92 -6.13
N TRP A 7 -73.42 21.61 -7.20
CA TRP A 7 -72.95 21.29 -8.54
C TRP A 7 -72.49 22.54 -9.31
N GLY A 8 -71.52 22.39 -10.19
CA GLY A 8 -71.03 23.46 -11.08
C GLY A 8 -70.45 22.92 -12.40
N VAL A 9 -71.21 23.10 -13.46
CA VAL A 9 -71.06 22.63 -14.85
C VAL A 9 -69.93 23.31 -15.66
N ILE A 10 -69.20 22.49 -16.44
CA ILE A 10 -68.61 22.64 -17.79
C ILE A 10 -68.13 24.04 -18.27
N ARG A 11 -66.87 24.10 -18.77
CA ARG A 11 -66.54 24.74 -20.06
C ARG A 11 -65.23 24.21 -20.66
N LYS A 12 -65.36 23.60 -21.85
CA LYS A 12 -64.27 23.37 -22.81
C LYS A 12 -63.78 24.73 -23.34
N GLY A 13 -62.47 24.92 -23.35
CA GLY A 13 -61.81 26.01 -24.07
C GLY A 13 -60.49 25.52 -24.65
N SER A 14 -60.49 25.16 -25.93
CA SER A 14 -59.28 24.96 -26.73
C SER A 14 -58.60 26.32 -26.92
N ILE A 15 -57.36 26.49 -26.45
CA ILE A 15 -56.49 27.58 -26.91
C ILE A 15 -55.06 27.06 -27.11
N MET A 16 -54.71 27.02 -28.39
CA MET A 16 -53.40 27.26 -29.01
C MET A 16 -52.13 26.67 -28.37
N LEU A 17 -51.68 25.62 -29.04
CA LEU A 17 -50.30 25.17 -29.19
C LEU A 17 -49.36 26.36 -29.51
N LYS A 18 -48.60 26.82 -28.52
CA LYS A 18 -47.43 27.69 -28.72
C LYS A 18 -46.20 26.94 -28.24
N ASN A 19 -45.39 26.53 -29.23
CA ASN A 19 -43.98 26.16 -29.17
C ASN A 19 -43.34 26.23 -27.77
N LEU A 20 -43.40 25.13 -27.02
CA LEU A 20 -42.52 24.92 -25.88
C LEU A 20 -41.32 24.10 -26.37
N ILE A 21 -40.23 24.79 -26.67
CA ILE A 21 -38.92 24.18 -26.89
C ILE A 21 -38.54 23.55 -25.55
N VAL A 22 -38.74 22.23 -25.43
CA VAL A 22 -38.24 21.42 -24.32
C VAL A 22 -36.73 21.33 -24.50
N GLY A 23 -36.01 22.31 -23.95
CA GLY A 23 -34.57 22.24 -23.77
C GLY A 23 -34.26 21.17 -22.72
N LEU A 24 -33.94 19.96 -23.18
CA LEU A 24 -33.40 18.90 -22.34
C LEU A 24 -31.98 19.31 -21.92
N VAL A 25 -31.85 20.03 -20.80
CA VAL A 25 -30.56 20.30 -20.17
C VAL A 25 -30.06 18.96 -19.63
N LEU A 26 -29.15 18.35 -20.38
CA LEU A 26 -28.31 17.23 -19.92
C LEU A 26 -27.47 17.75 -18.75
N VAL A 27 -27.96 17.52 -17.54
CA VAL A 27 -27.17 17.65 -16.31
C VAL A 27 -26.18 16.50 -16.34
N ILE A 28 -25.03 16.72 -16.97
CA ILE A 28 -23.88 15.81 -16.87
C ILE A 28 -23.37 16.00 -15.43
N PRO A 29 -23.46 15.01 -14.53
CA PRO A 29 -22.77 15.08 -13.26
C PRO A 29 -21.27 15.17 -13.58
N LEU A 30 -20.68 16.34 -13.36
CA LEU A 30 -19.23 16.47 -13.25
C LEU A 30 -18.81 15.64 -12.04
N PHE A 31 -18.56 14.36 -12.26
CA PHE A 31 -17.70 13.59 -11.38
C PHE A 31 -16.31 14.20 -11.55
N ALA A 32 -16.01 15.18 -10.71
CA ALA A 32 -14.66 15.64 -10.50
C ALA A 32 -13.89 14.44 -9.94
N VAL A 33 -13.21 13.71 -10.82
CA VAL A 33 -12.23 12.72 -10.42
C VAL A 33 -11.12 13.53 -9.77
N ALA A 34 -11.08 13.52 -8.44
CA ALA A 34 -9.95 14.06 -7.70
C ALA A 34 -8.73 13.23 -8.11
N GLU A 35 -7.84 13.82 -8.90
CA GLU A 35 -6.59 13.19 -9.29
C GLU A 35 -5.71 13.17 -8.04
N GLU A 36 -5.59 12.00 -7.43
CA GLU A 36 -4.72 11.80 -6.27
C GLU A 36 -3.28 12.07 -6.72
N LYS A 37 -2.72 13.20 -6.27
CA LYS A 37 -1.39 13.63 -6.67
C LYS A 37 -0.37 12.63 -6.13
N GLN A 38 0.12 11.78 -7.02
CA GLN A 38 1.22 10.85 -6.74
C GLN A 38 2.43 11.61 -6.17
N PRO A 39 3.18 11.00 -5.23
CA PRO A 39 4.42 11.58 -4.73
C PRO A 39 5.34 11.94 -5.91
N GLU A 40 6.04 13.08 -5.84
CA GLU A 40 6.88 13.60 -6.93
C GLU A 40 7.99 12.63 -7.39
N PHE A 41 8.30 11.63 -6.58
CA PHE A 41 9.31 10.61 -6.87
C PHE A 41 8.74 9.25 -7.32
N GLU A 42 7.43 9.00 -7.19
CA GLU A 42 6.78 7.75 -7.63
C GLU A 42 6.51 7.82 -9.14
N ILE A 43 6.83 6.74 -9.86
CA ILE A 43 6.64 6.67 -11.33
C ILE A 43 5.90 5.38 -11.70
N SER A 44 5.39 5.33 -12.93
CA SER A 44 4.73 4.13 -13.45
C SER A 44 5.68 2.94 -13.53
N CYS A 45 5.24 1.79 -13.02
CA CYS A 45 5.89 0.51 -13.25
C CYS A 45 5.61 -0.08 -14.64
N GLN A 46 4.73 0.51 -15.45
CA GLN A 46 4.31 -0.08 -16.74
C GLN A 46 5.41 -0.03 -17.80
N ASP A 47 6.31 0.94 -17.71
CA ASP A 47 7.39 1.15 -18.69
C ASP A 47 8.70 0.45 -18.29
N GLY A 48 8.66 -0.49 -17.34
CA GLY A 48 9.85 -1.21 -16.89
C GLY A 48 10.22 -2.42 -17.76
N PRO A 49 11.40 -3.02 -17.51
CA PRO A 49 11.83 -4.26 -18.17
C PRO A 49 10.84 -5.40 -17.97
N LYS A 50 10.80 -6.38 -18.89
CA LYS A 50 9.79 -7.46 -18.88
C LYS A 50 9.88 -8.36 -17.65
N GLU A 51 11.09 -8.52 -17.13
CA GLU A 51 11.44 -9.31 -15.95
C GLU A 51 11.10 -8.58 -14.63
N MET A 52 10.71 -7.31 -14.69
CA MET A 52 10.42 -6.50 -13.52
C MET A 52 9.15 -6.99 -12.80
N VAL A 53 9.27 -7.25 -11.50
CA VAL A 53 8.13 -7.63 -10.66
C VAL A 53 7.32 -6.39 -10.29
N THR A 54 6.01 -6.46 -10.48
CA THR A 54 5.08 -5.37 -10.13
C THR A 54 4.14 -5.69 -8.97
N LYS A 55 4.20 -6.92 -8.45
CA LYS A 55 3.33 -7.40 -7.37
C LYS A 55 4.10 -8.30 -6.42
N VAL A 56 3.78 -8.18 -5.14
CA VAL A 56 4.27 -9.12 -4.12
C VAL A 56 3.35 -10.36 -4.03
N PRO A 57 3.82 -11.48 -3.45
CA PRO A 57 2.99 -12.66 -3.23
C PRO A 57 1.78 -12.39 -2.33
N LYS A 58 0.68 -13.14 -2.55
CA LYS A 58 -0.57 -13.02 -1.77
C LYS A 58 -0.37 -13.08 -0.25
N LEU A 59 0.60 -13.86 0.22
CA LEU A 59 0.91 -14.00 1.64
C LEU A 59 1.26 -12.66 2.31
N VAL A 60 1.82 -11.70 1.57
CA VAL A 60 2.30 -10.41 2.11
C VAL A 60 1.69 -9.20 1.42
N GLN A 61 0.71 -9.37 0.53
CA GLN A 61 0.13 -8.27 -0.24
C GLN A 61 -0.54 -7.18 0.63
N SER A 62 -0.96 -7.52 1.84
CA SER A 62 -1.54 -6.57 2.80
C SER A 62 -0.51 -5.95 3.75
N LEU A 63 0.77 -6.31 3.62
CA LEU A 63 1.86 -5.90 4.50
C LEU A 63 2.98 -5.20 3.74
N ALA A 64 3.19 -5.58 2.48
CA ALA A 64 4.27 -5.13 1.63
C ALA A 64 3.75 -4.77 0.23
N SER A 65 4.46 -3.87 -0.45
CA SER A 65 4.27 -3.56 -1.85
C SER A 65 5.63 -3.34 -2.54
N VAL A 66 5.64 -3.54 -3.86
CA VAL A 66 6.73 -3.04 -4.71
C VAL A 66 6.23 -1.76 -5.36
N LYS A 67 7.03 -0.69 -5.28
CA LYS A 67 6.77 0.60 -5.91
C LYS A 67 7.89 0.97 -6.86
N CYS A 68 7.57 1.68 -7.93
CA CYS A 68 8.56 2.23 -8.85
C CYS A 68 8.79 3.70 -8.55
N THR A 69 10.06 4.10 -8.52
CA THR A 69 10.46 5.49 -8.26
C THR A 69 11.46 5.95 -9.30
N ILE A 70 11.72 7.26 -9.35
CA ILE A 70 12.81 7.81 -10.17
C ILE A 70 14.20 7.24 -9.81
N TYR A 71 14.34 6.59 -8.65
CA TYR A 71 15.59 5.99 -8.16
C TYR A 71 15.63 4.45 -8.29
N GLY A 72 14.65 3.82 -8.94
CA GLY A 72 14.50 2.36 -8.98
C GLY A 72 13.30 1.86 -8.20
N GLN A 73 13.09 0.54 -8.26
CA GLN A 73 12.08 -0.12 -7.43
C GLN A 73 12.50 -0.16 -5.97
N ILE A 74 11.49 -0.05 -5.12
CA ILE A 74 11.59 -0.26 -3.69
C ILE A 74 10.57 -1.31 -3.24
N LEU A 75 10.95 -2.14 -2.29
CA LEU A 75 10.02 -2.95 -1.49
C LEU A 75 9.78 -2.21 -0.18
N THR A 76 8.52 -1.92 0.13
CA THR A 76 8.12 -1.13 1.30
C THR A 76 6.74 -1.59 1.79
N GLY A 77 6.15 -0.87 2.75
CA GLY A 77 4.80 -1.13 3.25
C GLY A 77 3.74 -1.12 2.14
N ALA A 78 2.70 -1.92 2.31
CA ALA A 78 1.50 -1.85 1.47
C ALA A 78 0.75 -0.52 1.68
N GLU A 79 -0.25 -0.25 0.85
CA GLU A 79 -1.16 0.87 1.11
C GLU A 79 -1.82 0.75 2.50
N GLY A 80 -1.85 1.86 3.24
CA GLY A 80 -2.31 1.88 4.64
C GLY A 80 -1.36 1.18 5.62
N VAL A 81 -0.15 0.79 5.19
CA VAL A 81 0.88 0.16 6.02
C VAL A 81 2.18 0.95 5.95
N LEU A 82 2.73 1.28 7.11
CA LEU A 82 4.01 1.95 7.25
C LEU A 82 5.01 1.01 7.92
N TRP A 83 6.19 0.89 7.33
CA TRP A 83 7.35 0.32 8.01
C TRP A 83 8.20 1.46 8.54
N ASN A 84 8.48 1.51 9.85
CA ASN A 84 9.25 2.61 10.43
C ASN A 84 10.18 2.13 11.54
N TYR A 85 11.39 2.66 11.60
CA TYR A 85 12.30 2.43 12.73
C TYR A 85 11.74 3.14 13.98
N PRO A 86 11.76 2.51 15.16
CA PRO A 86 11.41 3.19 16.41
C PRO A 86 12.24 4.48 16.59
N GLY A 87 11.58 5.58 16.93
CA GLY A 87 12.22 6.89 17.07
C GLY A 87 12.66 7.55 15.76
N GLY A 88 12.42 6.91 14.61
CA GLY A 88 12.68 7.45 13.28
C GLY A 88 11.45 8.14 12.67
N PHE A 89 11.72 9.06 11.74
CA PHE A 89 10.68 9.73 10.93
C PHE A 89 10.71 9.29 9.47
N ALA A 90 11.61 8.38 9.10
CA ALA A 90 11.80 7.93 7.72
C ALA A 90 11.28 6.51 7.55
N PRO A 91 10.44 6.24 6.52
CA PRO A 91 9.96 4.90 6.26
C PRO A 91 11.11 3.95 5.92
N VAL A 92 10.96 2.69 6.31
CA VAL A 92 11.84 1.63 5.87
C VAL A 92 11.53 1.31 4.41
N ILE A 93 12.57 1.39 3.58
CA ILE A 93 12.54 0.99 2.18
C ILE A 93 13.65 0.00 1.91
N ILE A 94 13.37 -0.96 1.05
CA ILE A 94 14.32 -1.97 0.59
C ILE A 94 14.58 -1.65 -0.88
N PRO A 95 15.67 -0.94 -1.23
CA PRO A 95 15.88 -0.49 -2.59
C PRO A 95 16.49 -1.59 -3.45
N ALA A 96 16.09 -1.67 -4.72
CA ALA A 96 16.78 -2.47 -5.72
C ALA A 96 18.15 -1.85 -6.08
N GLN A 97 18.27 -0.52 -6.00
CA GLN A 97 19.53 0.21 -6.10
C GLN A 97 20.27 0.14 -4.75
N MET A 98 21.28 -0.73 -4.67
CA MET A 98 22.03 -1.00 -3.44
C MET A 98 23.03 0.11 -3.12
N VAL A 99 22.54 1.28 -2.69
CA VAL A 99 23.35 2.45 -2.31
C VAL A 99 23.02 2.89 -0.89
N ARG A 100 24.03 3.36 -0.16
CA ARG A 100 23.85 3.86 1.22
C ARG A 100 23.44 5.33 1.26
N THR A 101 23.93 6.12 0.31
CA THR A 101 23.74 7.57 0.24
C THR A 101 23.69 7.98 -1.22
N GLN A 102 22.92 9.02 -1.54
CA GLN A 102 22.85 9.64 -2.87
C GLN A 102 22.47 8.65 -3.98
N PRO A 103 21.22 8.15 -4.01
CA PRO A 103 20.74 7.35 -5.13
C PRO A 103 20.78 8.14 -6.43
N GLU A 104 21.22 7.49 -7.50
CA GLU A 104 21.18 8.05 -8.84
C GLU A 104 19.76 7.92 -9.41
N ILE A 105 19.33 8.92 -10.19
CA ILE A 105 18.07 8.86 -10.94
C ILE A 105 18.24 7.84 -12.08
N VAL A 106 17.52 6.73 -11.99
CA VAL A 106 17.65 5.55 -12.87
C VAL A 106 16.30 5.03 -13.35
N ASN A 107 15.18 5.62 -12.88
CA ASN A 107 13.81 5.18 -13.18
C ASN A 107 13.66 3.65 -12.98
N ASN A 108 13.13 2.93 -13.97
CA ASN A 108 12.90 1.48 -13.89
C ASN A 108 14.16 0.61 -14.15
N GLU A 109 15.35 1.20 -14.32
CA GLU A 109 16.58 0.42 -14.60
C GLU A 109 16.97 -0.48 -13.42
N PHE A 110 16.88 0.03 -12.19
CA PHE A 110 17.09 -0.77 -10.99
C PHE A 110 15.79 -1.34 -10.48
N HIS A 111 15.64 -2.66 -10.57
CA HIS A 111 14.37 -3.32 -10.31
C HIS A 111 14.55 -4.72 -9.70
N PHE A 112 13.48 -5.24 -9.10
CA PHE A 112 13.40 -6.61 -8.63
C PHE A 112 12.96 -7.55 -9.77
N THR A 113 13.69 -8.64 -9.93
CA THR A 113 13.37 -9.72 -10.88
C THR A 113 12.62 -10.87 -10.20
N SER A 114 12.67 -10.95 -8.87
CA SER A 114 11.82 -11.86 -8.09
C SER A 114 11.47 -11.28 -6.73
N VAL A 115 10.26 -11.58 -6.27
CA VAL A 115 9.82 -11.38 -4.89
C VAL A 115 9.04 -12.63 -4.46
N ALA A 116 9.54 -13.32 -3.44
CA ALA A 116 8.93 -14.51 -2.87
C ALA A 116 8.63 -14.28 -1.38
N ALA A 117 7.62 -14.98 -0.87
CA ALA A 117 7.30 -14.93 0.55
C ALA A 117 6.89 -16.32 1.06
N LYS A 118 7.35 -16.68 2.26
CA LYS A 118 6.95 -17.91 2.94
C LYS A 118 6.79 -17.68 4.44
N LYS A 119 5.90 -18.45 5.06
CA LYS A 119 5.98 -18.67 6.51
C LYS A 119 7.18 -19.55 6.79
N ILE A 120 7.97 -19.19 7.79
CA ILE A 120 9.11 -20.02 8.22
C ILE A 120 8.72 -20.91 9.40
N SER A 121 9.50 -21.96 9.64
CA SER A 121 9.24 -22.84 10.77
C SER A 121 9.49 -22.15 12.11
N GLN A 122 8.80 -22.58 13.17
CA GLN A 122 9.06 -22.07 14.53
C GLN A 122 10.54 -22.21 14.94
N ARG A 123 11.21 -23.29 14.52
CA ARG A 123 12.63 -23.51 14.81
C ARG A 123 13.51 -22.43 14.14
N GLU A 124 13.27 -22.15 12.86
CA GLU A 124 14.00 -21.08 12.15
C GLU A 124 13.68 -19.71 12.74
N ALA A 125 12.42 -19.46 13.07
CA ALA A 125 12.00 -18.22 13.74
C ALA A 125 12.73 -18.03 15.08
N ALA A 126 12.81 -19.08 15.90
CA ALA A 126 13.48 -19.03 17.20
C ALA A 126 14.96 -18.64 17.09
N GLU A 127 15.69 -19.14 16.09
CA GLU A 127 17.10 -18.78 15.90
C GLU A 127 17.28 -17.31 15.51
N MET A 128 16.42 -16.77 14.64
CA MET A 128 16.47 -15.35 14.29
C MET A 128 16.05 -14.45 15.45
N TYR A 129 15.06 -14.91 16.21
CA TYR A 129 14.51 -14.18 17.33
C TYR A 129 15.53 -13.97 18.46
N LYS A 130 16.49 -14.89 18.64
CA LYS A 130 17.60 -14.72 19.59
C LYS A 130 18.42 -13.45 19.34
N GLY A 131 18.59 -13.07 18.07
CA GLY A 131 19.30 -11.84 17.70
C GLY A 131 18.45 -10.58 17.91
N PHE A 132 17.16 -10.65 17.58
CA PHE A 132 16.21 -9.54 17.74
C PHE A 132 15.91 -9.22 19.22
N GLY A 133 15.74 -10.25 20.06
CA GLY A 133 15.38 -10.09 21.48
C GLY A 133 16.42 -9.44 22.37
N GLN A 134 17.63 -9.18 21.87
CA GLN A 134 18.65 -8.45 22.62
C GLN A 134 18.30 -6.97 22.84
N GLY A 135 17.36 -6.42 22.07
CA GLY A 135 16.94 -5.02 22.15
C GLY A 135 15.70 -4.75 23.02
N PHE A 136 15.11 -5.77 23.66
CA PHE A 136 13.85 -5.65 24.40
C PHE A 136 13.98 -6.22 25.81
N ASP A 137 13.39 -5.53 26.79
CA ASP A 137 13.42 -5.94 28.19
C ASP A 137 12.64 -7.24 28.45
N GLU A 138 11.55 -7.45 27.70
CA GLU A 138 10.73 -8.65 27.77
C GLU A 138 10.37 -9.14 26.38
N MET A 139 10.57 -10.43 26.14
CA MET A 139 10.26 -11.08 24.88
C MET A 139 9.33 -12.26 25.11
N PRO A 140 8.35 -12.50 24.21
CA PRO A 140 7.60 -13.74 24.17
C PRO A 140 8.49 -14.98 24.34
N LYS A 141 8.05 -15.92 25.18
CA LYS A 141 8.77 -17.19 25.45
C LYS A 141 8.85 -18.08 24.21
N GLU A 142 7.85 -17.98 23.34
CA GLU A 142 7.78 -18.71 22.08
C GLU A 142 8.12 -17.80 20.92
N ALA A 143 8.78 -18.35 19.91
CA ALA A 143 9.08 -17.59 18.71
C ALA A 143 7.78 -17.23 17.97
N PRO A 144 7.59 -15.97 17.59
CA PRO A 144 6.37 -15.52 16.91
C PRO A 144 6.23 -16.16 15.53
N GLU A 145 4.99 -16.21 15.04
CA GLU A 145 4.75 -16.47 13.61
C GLU A 145 5.53 -15.46 12.78
N THR A 146 6.33 -15.98 11.86
CA THR A 146 7.28 -15.19 11.09
C THR A 146 7.13 -15.47 9.59
N ILE A 147 7.14 -14.40 8.79
CA ILE A 147 7.12 -14.42 7.34
C ILE A 147 8.47 -13.93 6.83
N GLU A 148 9.12 -14.71 5.98
CA GLU A 148 10.29 -14.27 5.21
C GLU A 148 9.82 -13.75 3.85
N ILE A 149 10.24 -12.55 3.49
CA ILE A 149 10.17 -11.98 2.15
C ILE A 149 11.58 -11.99 1.57
N VAL A 150 11.75 -12.58 0.40
CA VAL A 150 13.01 -12.61 -0.34
C VAL A 150 12.82 -11.84 -1.64
N ALA A 151 13.64 -10.81 -1.85
CA ALA A 151 13.63 -10.02 -3.08
C ALA A 151 15.01 -10.10 -3.74
N THR A 152 15.04 -10.34 -5.04
CA THR A 152 16.30 -10.39 -5.82
C THR A 152 16.24 -9.33 -6.91
N ASN A 153 17.27 -8.49 -7.00
CA ASN A 153 17.35 -7.44 -8.02
C ASN A 153 17.95 -7.96 -9.35
N GLN A 154 17.93 -7.12 -10.37
CA GLN A 154 18.48 -7.40 -11.70
C GLN A 154 19.98 -7.70 -11.72
N LYS A 155 20.71 -7.36 -10.66
CA LYS A 155 22.13 -7.70 -10.47
C LYS A 155 22.33 -9.02 -9.69
N GLY A 156 21.26 -9.75 -9.36
CA GLY A 156 21.31 -10.99 -8.58
C GLY A 156 21.52 -10.79 -7.08
N VAL A 157 21.51 -9.54 -6.59
CA VAL A 157 21.62 -9.26 -5.15
C VAL A 157 20.32 -9.65 -4.48
N THR A 158 20.41 -10.49 -3.46
CA THR A 158 19.27 -10.95 -2.68
C THR A 158 19.18 -10.20 -1.36
N GLN A 159 18.02 -9.62 -1.10
CA GLN A 159 17.66 -8.94 0.13
C GLN A 159 16.55 -9.74 0.82
N LYS A 160 16.59 -9.78 2.15
CA LYS A 160 15.58 -10.46 2.95
C LYS A 160 14.91 -9.49 3.90
N VAL A 161 13.62 -9.67 4.10
CA VAL A 161 12.86 -9.01 5.15
C VAL A 161 12.15 -10.09 5.94
N TYR A 162 12.25 -10.02 7.26
CA TYR A 162 11.49 -10.89 8.15
C TYR A 162 10.46 -10.06 8.86
N LEU A 163 9.20 -10.49 8.82
CA LEU A 163 8.08 -9.86 9.52
C LEU A 163 7.55 -10.85 10.54
N PHE A 164 7.35 -10.43 11.78
CA PHE A 164 6.88 -11.30 12.84
C PHE A 164 5.86 -10.60 13.75
N GLN A 165 4.86 -11.37 14.15
CA GLN A 165 3.74 -10.89 14.96
C GLN A 165 4.03 -11.19 16.44
N LEU A 166 4.38 -10.17 17.24
CA LEU A 166 4.67 -10.35 18.67
C LEU A 166 3.39 -10.52 19.50
N VAL A 167 2.40 -9.68 19.23
CA VAL A 167 1.04 -9.72 19.79
C VAL A 167 0.05 -9.35 18.69
N PRO A 168 -1.27 -9.65 18.79
CA PRO A 168 -2.22 -9.47 17.69
C PRO A 168 -2.21 -8.10 16.98
N GLU A 169 -1.88 -7.03 17.72
CA GLU A 169 -1.85 -5.65 17.20
C GLU A 169 -0.43 -5.13 16.89
N SER A 170 0.62 -5.90 17.18
CA SER A 170 2.01 -5.46 17.01
C SER A 170 2.77 -6.42 16.10
N MET A 171 3.13 -5.92 14.92
CA MET A 171 4.03 -6.58 14.00
C MET A 171 5.32 -5.79 13.87
N TRP A 172 6.42 -6.54 13.83
CA TRP A 172 7.76 -6.01 13.73
C TRP A 172 8.48 -6.69 12.56
N GLY A 173 9.60 -6.13 12.16
CA GLY A 173 10.46 -6.77 11.19
C GLY A 173 11.89 -6.28 11.26
N PHE A 174 12.76 -6.97 10.52
CA PHE A 174 14.11 -6.49 10.24
C PHE A 174 14.50 -6.90 8.82
N ALA A 175 15.47 -6.19 8.25
CA ALA A 175 15.95 -6.44 6.90
C ALA A 175 17.42 -6.91 6.90
N CYS A 176 17.79 -7.69 5.89
CA CYS A 176 19.15 -8.13 5.62
C CYS A 176 19.59 -7.64 4.24
N GLN A 177 20.66 -6.84 4.20
CA GLN A 177 21.11 -6.12 3.00
C GLN A 177 22.62 -5.84 2.99
N PRO A 178 23.51 -6.73 2.48
CA PRO A 178 23.42 -8.19 2.39
C PRO A 178 23.74 -8.90 3.72
N THR A 179 24.25 -8.16 4.71
CA THR A 179 24.40 -8.64 6.09
C THR A 179 23.10 -8.40 6.86
N CYS A 180 22.78 -9.31 7.76
CA CYS A 180 21.65 -9.14 8.68
C CYS A 180 22.08 -8.29 9.86
N LYS A 181 21.24 -7.31 10.20
CA LYS A 181 21.35 -6.53 11.43
C LYS A 181 20.02 -6.62 12.18
N PRO A 182 19.75 -7.73 12.89
CA PRO A 182 18.49 -7.92 13.62
C PRO A 182 18.21 -6.79 14.64
N GLU A 183 19.25 -6.11 15.11
CA GLU A 183 19.19 -4.93 15.98
C GLU A 183 18.57 -3.70 15.28
N MET A 184 18.58 -3.66 13.94
CA MET A 184 17.92 -2.62 13.14
C MET A 184 16.48 -3.05 12.82
N ALA A 185 15.71 -3.28 13.88
CA ALA A 185 14.31 -3.67 13.74
C ALA A 185 13.40 -2.46 13.53
N PHE A 186 12.30 -2.70 12.83
CA PHE A 186 11.28 -1.72 12.50
C PHE A 186 9.89 -2.23 12.86
N MET A 187 8.98 -1.30 13.11
CA MET A 187 7.58 -1.58 13.35
C MET A 187 6.83 -1.64 12.01
N VAL A 188 5.85 -2.54 11.91
CA VAL A 188 4.89 -2.62 10.81
C VAL A 188 3.55 -2.12 11.32
N MET A 189 3.20 -0.89 10.98
CA MET A 189 2.03 -0.19 11.50
C MET A 189 0.97 -0.05 10.43
N LYS A 190 -0.27 -0.42 10.76
CA LYS A 190 -1.43 -0.04 9.95
C LYS A 190 -1.85 1.36 10.36
N PHE A 191 -2.16 2.21 9.39
CA PHE A 191 -2.74 3.52 9.64
C PHE A 191 -4.01 3.70 8.82
N GLU A 192 -5.00 4.32 9.42
CA GLU A 192 -6.16 4.80 8.69
C GLU A 192 -5.78 6.11 8.02
N GLN A 193 -6.03 6.23 6.71
CA GLN A 193 -5.95 7.53 6.08
C GLN A 193 -7.02 8.44 6.71
N PRO A 194 -6.70 9.72 7.01
CA PRO A 194 -7.72 10.66 7.45
C PRO A 194 -8.85 10.69 6.43
N LYS A 195 -10.09 10.54 6.87
CA LYS A 195 -11.25 10.73 5.99
C LYS A 195 -11.19 12.17 5.48
N SER A 196 -10.95 12.32 4.17
CA SER A 196 -11.00 13.60 3.46
C SER A 196 -12.41 14.16 3.40
#